data_AF-A0A2N2JA69-F1
#
_entry.id   AF-A0A2N2JA69-F1
#
_cell.length_a   1.000
_cell.length_b   1.000
_cell.length_c   1.000
_cell.angle_alpha   90.00
_cell.angle_beta   90.00
_cell.angle_gamma   90.00
#
_symmetry.space_group_name_H-M   'P 1'
#
loop_
_entity.id
_entity.type
_entity.pdbx_description
1 polymer ?
#
loop_
_entity_poly.entity_id
_entity_poly.type
_entity_poly.pdbx_seq_one_letter_code
_entity_poly.pdbx_strand_id
1 'polypeptide(L)'
;MCTDDTCDPATGCVNTDNAASCDDGSACTTGDTCAAGACVGGAAPDCDDGNPCTDDSCDPALGCVHTNNTASCDDGSACTTADTCSAGVCVGGAAPNCDDSDLCTDDSCDPAIGCVNADN
;
A
#
# COMPACT_ATOMS: atom_id res chain seq x y z
N MET A 1 -29.22 12.68 3.87
CA MET A 1 -29.76 13.66 2.91
C MET A 1 -28.82 14.86 2.93
N CYS A 2 -28.38 15.33 1.76
CA CYS A 2 -27.41 16.45 1.65
C CYS A 2 -28.01 17.72 1.05
N THR A 3 -29.33 17.74 0.83
CA THR A 3 -30.06 18.94 0.39
C THR A 3 -30.95 19.48 1.50
N ASP A 4 -31.12 20.79 1.48
CA ASP A 4 -32.20 21.48 2.18
C ASP A 4 -33.36 21.67 1.18
N ASP A 5 -34.48 21.02 1.47
CA ASP A 5 -35.65 21.03 0.61
C ASP A 5 -36.62 22.12 1.08
N THR A 6 -37.00 23.01 0.15
CA THR A 6 -37.94 24.10 0.39
C THR A 6 -39.05 24.10 -0.66
N CYS A 7 -40.19 24.72 -0.36
CA CYS A 7 -41.31 24.84 -1.28
C CYS A 7 -41.45 26.30 -1.73
N ASP A 8 -41.24 26.54 -3.02
CA ASP A 8 -41.49 27.82 -3.68
C ASP A 8 -42.87 27.78 -4.37
N PRO A 9 -43.81 28.70 -4.06
CA PRO A 9 -45.15 28.70 -4.66
C PRO A 9 -45.19 28.88 -6.19
N ALA A 10 -44.14 29.42 -6.81
CA ALA A 10 -44.04 29.64 -8.26
C ALA A 10 -43.28 28.52 -8.99
N THR A 11 -42.22 27.98 -8.38
CA THR A 11 -41.37 26.96 -9.02
C THR A 11 -41.56 25.55 -8.47
N GLY A 12 -42.31 25.36 -7.38
CA GLY A 12 -42.53 24.08 -6.73
C GLY A 12 -41.42 23.72 -5.73
N CYS A 13 -41.10 22.43 -5.58
CA CYS A 13 -40.02 21.99 -4.70
C CYS A 13 -38.66 22.50 -5.22
N VAL A 14 -37.88 23.11 -4.32
CA VAL A 14 -36.52 23.60 -4.56
C VAL A 14 -35.59 22.87 -3.61
N ASN A 15 -34.62 22.15 -4.16
CA ASN A 15 -33.62 21.39 -3.40
C ASN A 15 -32.29 22.11 -3.53
N THR A 16 -31.70 22.54 -2.41
CA THR A 16 -30.42 23.24 -2.41
C THR A 16 -29.38 22.40 -1.69
N ASP A 17 -28.21 22.20 -2.31
CA ASP A 17 -27.08 21.51 -1.67
C ASP A 17 -26.71 22.23 -0.36
N ASN A 18 -26.59 21.48 0.74
CA ASN A 18 -26.17 22.00 2.02
C ASN A 18 -24.72 21.58 2.33
N ALA A 19 -24.16 22.15 3.41
CA ALA A 19 -22.78 21.90 3.84
C ALA A 19 -22.66 20.77 4.88
N ALA A 20 -23.72 19.96 5.08
CA ALA A 20 -23.66 18.85 6.01
C ALA A 20 -22.70 17.77 5.49
N SER A 21 -21.99 17.11 6.41
CA SER A 21 -21.22 15.92 6.08
C SER A 21 -22.15 14.88 5.45
N CYS A 22 -21.68 14.26 4.38
CA CYS A 22 -22.45 13.28 3.64
C CYS A 22 -21.50 12.16 3.19
N ASP A 23 -22.04 11.05 2.71
CA ASP A 23 -21.29 9.82 2.41
C ASP A 23 -21.80 9.31 1.07
N ASP A 24 -20.89 9.16 0.10
CA ASP A 24 -21.21 8.64 -1.23
C ASP A 24 -21.29 7.10 -1.28
N GLY A 25 -21.03 6.45 -0.14
CA GLY A 25 -21.07 5.01 0.06
C GLY A 25 -19.78 4.30 -0.35
N SER A 26 -18.75 5.02 -0.77
CA SER A 26 -17.45 4.47 -1.15
C SER A 26 -16.43 4.69 -0.03
N ALA A 27 -15.84 3.60 0.46
CA ALA A 27 -14.69 3.66 1.36
C ALA A 27 -13.42 4.20 0.69
N CYS A 28 -13.45 4.36 -0.64
CA CYS A 28 -12.35 4.85 -1.47
C CYS A 28 -12.43 6.33 -1.79
N THR A 29 -13.23 7.07 -1.04
CA THR A 29 -13.43 8.49 -1.21
C THR A 29 -13.43 9.13 0.17
N THR A 30 -12.81 10.29 0.25
CA THR A 30 -12.67 11.03 1.50
C THR A 30 -13.09 12.47 1.29
N GLY A 31 -13.71 13.06 2.31
CA GLY A 31 -14.17 14.44 2.23
C GLY A 31 -15.31 14.63 1.24
N ASP A 32 -16.25 13.69 1.21
CA ASP A 32 -17.40 13.72 0.33
C ASP A 32 -18.21 15.01 0.49
N THR A 33 -18.73 15.49 -0.62
CA THR A 33 -19.48 16.75 -0.67
C THR A 33 -20.81 16.57 -1.37
N CYS A 34 -21.78 17.39 -0.99
CA CYS A 34 -23.02 17.45 -1.74
C CYS A 34 -22.78 18.24 -3.04
N ALA A 35 -23.09 17.62 -4.17
CA ALA A 35 -23.08 18.27 -5.47
C ALA A 35 -24.28 17.79 -6.29
N ALA A 36 -25.09 18.73 -6.77
CA ALA A 36 -26.28 18.47 -7.57
C ALA A 36 -27.28 17.51 -6.89
N GLY A 37 -27.45 17.67 -5.59
CA GLY A 37 -28.38 16.90 -4.76
C GLY A 37 -27.94 15.48 -4.42
N ALA A 38 -26.69 15.11 -4.74
CA ALA A 38 -26.12 13.81 -4.41
C ALA A 38 -24.80 13.98 -3.64
N CYS A 39 -24.49 12.99 -2.81
CA CYS A 39 -23.15 12.86 -2.25
C CYS A 39 -22.21 12.39 -3.34
N VAL A 40 -21.15 13.17 -3.54
CA VAL A 40 -20.09 12.86 -4.50
C VAL A 40 -18.81 12.71 -3.72
N GLY A 41 -18.17 11.57 -3.92
CA GLY A 41 -16.91 11.24 -3.29
C GLY A 41 -15.80 12.23 -3.60
N GLY A 42 -14.99 12.51 -2.59
CA GLY A 42 -13.82 13.35 -2.76
C GLY A 42 -12.60 12.60 -3.30
N ALA A 43 -11.41 12.94 -2.79
CA ALA A 43 -10.18 12.29 -3.22
C ALA A 43 -10.08 10.86 -2.69
N ALA A 44 -9.44 9.99 -3.46
CA ALA A 44 -9.11 8.65 -2.99
C ALA A 44 -8.13 8.72 -1.83
N PRO A 45 -8.29 7.87 -0.80
CA PRO A 45 -7.30 7.75 0.27
C PRO A 45 -5.98 7.23 -0.30
N ASP A 46 -4.89 7.58 0.37
CA ASP A 46 -3.60 6.94 0.13
C ASP A 46 -3.63 5.55 0.79
N CYS A 47 -3.56 4.51 -0.05
CA CYS A 47 -3.57 3.11 0.39
C CYS A 47 -2.18 2.48 0.41
N ASP A 48 -1.12 3.25 0.14
CA ASP A 48 0.25 2.76 0.22
C ASP A 48 0.59 2.37 1.67
N ASP A 49 0.84 1.08 1.93
CA ASP A 49 1.24 0.59 3.26
C ASP A 49 2.78 0.55 3.44
N GLY A 50 3.53 0.93 2.40
CA GLY A 50 4.98 0.92 2.37
C GLY A 50 5.61 -0.46 2.26
N ASN A 51 4.82 -1.52 2.07
CA ASN A 51 5.34 -2.87 1.91
C ASN A 51 5.55 -3.20 0.42
N PRO A 52 6.80 -3.45 -0.04
CA PRO A 52 7.04 -3.81 -1.44
C PRO A 52 6.42 -5.16 -1.84
N CYS A 53 6.00 -5.97 -0.86
CA CYS A 53 5.41 -7.27 -1.06
C CYS A 53 3.88 -7.28 -1.08
N THR A 54 3.26 -6.11 -1.19
CA THR A 54 1.83 -5.93 -1.40
C THR A 54 1.56 -5.09 -2.64
N ASP A 55 0.50 -5.43 -3.35
CA ASP A 55 -0.11 -4.57 -4.35
C ASP A 55 -1.28 -3.84 -3.68
N ASP A 56 -1.14 -2.53 -3.57
CA ASP A 56 -2.12 -1.68 -2.89
C ASP A 56 -3.22 -1.22 -3.85
N SER A 57 -4.44 -1.32 -3.36
CA SER A 57 -5.64 -0.91 -4.08
C SER A 57 -6.69 -0.41 -3.11
N CYS A 58 -7.69 0.27 -3.64
CA CYS A 58 -8.85 0.63 -2.86
C CYS A 58 -10.10 -0.05 -3.43
N ASP A 59 -10.75 -0.85 -2.60
CA ASP A 59 -12.04 -1.46 -2.88
C ASP A 59 -13.16 -0.57 -2.30
N PRO A 60 -14.15 -0.11 -3.09
CA PRO A 60 -15.18 0.82 -2.62
C PRO A 60 -16.01 0.32 -1.43
N ALA A 61 -16.07 -0.99 -1.18
CA ALA A 61 -16.80 -1.55 -0.04
C ALA A 61 -15.90 -1.86 1.17
N LEU A 62 -14.65 -2.26 0.94
CA LEU A 62 -13.72 -2.68 2.00
C LEU A 62 -12.75 -1.58 2.44
N GLY A 63 -12.53 -0.57 1.60
CA GLY A 63 -11.49 0.45 1.75
C GLY A 63 -10.16 -0.02 1.18
N CYS A 64 -9.04 0.39 1.79
CA CYS A 64 -7.72 -0.02 1.36
C CYS A 64 -7.53 -1.53 1.50
N VAL A 65 -7.01 -2.16 0.45
CA VAL A 65 -6.71 -3.58 0.35
C VAL A 65 -5.28 -3.76 -0.12
N HIS A 66 -4.51 -4.54 0.64
CA HIS A 66 -3.10 -4.83 0.41
C HIS A 66 -2.97 -6.31 0.05
N THR A 67 -2.77 -6.62 -1.23
CA THR A 67 -2.75 -8.01 -1.70
C THR A 67 -1.31 -8.49 -1.82
N ASN A 68 -0.96 -9.57 -1.12
CA ASN A 68 0.38 -10.17 -1.21
C ASN A 68 0.76 -10.47 -2.65
N ASN A 69 1.93 -10.00 -3.07
CA ASN A 69 2.50 -10.25 -4.38
C ASN A 69 3.72 -11.18 -4.31
N THR A 70 4.33 -11.45 -5.47
CA THR A 70 5.54 -12.29 -5.62
C THR A 70 6.67 -11.53 -6.33
N ALA A 71 6.70 -10.20 -6.19
CA ALA A 71 7.72 -9.37 -6.83
C ALA A 71 9.12 -9.61 -6.22
N SER A 72 10.15 -9.11 -6.89
CA SER A 72 11.48 -9.01 -6.29
C SER A 72 11.48 -7.97 -5.18
N CYS A 73 12.22 -8.22 -4.12
CA CYS A 73 12.38 -7.31 -2.99
C CYS A 73 13.83 -7.37 -2.47
N ASP A 74 14.10 -6.69 -1.36
CA ASP A 74 15.37 -6.73 -0.64
C ASP A 74 15.04 -7.02 0.84
N ASP A 75 15.50 -8.15 1.36
CA ASP A 75 15.26 -8.54 2.75
C ASP A 75 16.21 -7.85 3.75
N GLY A 76 17.12 -7.01 3.24
CA GLY A 76 18.10 -6.24 3.97
C GLY A 76 19.36 -7.02 4.34
N SER A 77 19.47 -8.29 3.94
CA SER A 77 20.64 -9.11 4.18
C SER A 77 21.56 -9.15 2.95
N ALA A 78 22.83 -8.81 3.14
CA ALA A 78 23.86 -8.99 2.11
C ALA A 78 24.21 -10.47 1.85
N CYS A 79 23.66 -11.39 2.66
CA CYS A 79 23.88 -12.83 2.60
C CYS A 79 22.76 -13.59 1.90
N THR A 80 21.91 -12.87 1.20
CA THR A 80 20.77 -13.38 0.46
C THR A 80 20.81 -12.74 -0.93
N THR A 81 20.38 -13.50 -1.93
CA THR A 81 20.38 -13.04 -3.32
C THR A 81 19.10 -13.44 -4.00
N ALA A 82 18.61 -12.59 -4.91
CA ALA A 82 17.36 -12.80 -5.62
C ALA A 82 16.16 -12.98 -4.68
N ASP A 83 16.03 -12.06 -3.72
CA ASP A 83 14.95 -12.08 -2.72
C ASP A 83 13.61 -11.85 -3.39
N THR A 84 12.59 -12.51 -2.84
CA THR A 84 11.24 -12.48 -3.42
C THR A 84 10.19 -12.38 -2.34
N CYS A 85 9.10 -11.73 -2.69
CA CYS A 85 7.95 -11.62 -1.84
C CYS A 85 7.23 -12.97 -1.70
N SER A 86 6.95 -13.34 -0.45
CA SER A 86 6.18 -14.53 -0.11
C SER A 86 5.31 -14.24 1.10
N ALA A 87 4.00 -14.46 0.95
CA ALA A 87 3.02 -14.25 2.01
C ALA A 87 3.09 -12.85 2.68
N GLY A 88 3.40 -11.81 1.89
CA GLY A 88 3.45 -10.41 2.35
C GLY A 88 4.76 -10.03 3.04
N VAL A 89 5.78 -10.88 2.98
CA VAL A 89 7.10 -10.64 3.56
C VAL A 89 8.16 -10.83 2.49
N CYS A 90 9.19 -9.98 2.50
CA CYS A 90 10.36 -10.20 1.67
C CYS A 90 11.19 -11.37 2.23
N VAL A 91 11.38 -12.40 1.43
CA VAL A 91 12.12 -13.61 1.82
C VAL A 91 13.41 -13.68 1.03
N GLY A 92 14.51 -13.73 1.77
CA GLY A 92 15.86 -13.92 1.25
C GLY A 92 16.00 -15.17 0.39
N GLY A 93 16.68 -15.04 -0.74
CA GLY A 93 16.99 -16.17 -1.59
C GLY A 93 18.22 -16.95 -1.13
N ALA A 94 18.94 -17.56 -2.08
CA ALA A 94 20.12 -18.36 -1.74
C ALA A 94 21.27 -17.47 -1.28
N ALA A 95 22.06 -17.97 -0.32
CA ALA A 95 23.26 -17.28 0.10
C ALA A 95 24.31 -17.24 -1.02
N PRO A 96 25.06 -16.12 -1.16
CA PRO A 96 26.16 -16.06 -2.09
C PRO A 96 27.25 -17.07 -1.71
N ASN A 97 27.99 -17.55 -2.71
CA ASN A 97 29.19 -18.34 -2.43
C ASN A 97 30.31 -17.39 -1.99
N CYS A 98 30.72 -17.48 -0.73
CA CYS A 98 31.81 -16.67 -0.17
C CYS A 98 33.19 -17.32 -0.24
N ASP A 99 33.28 -18.56 -0.73
CA ASP A 99 34.55 -19.27 -0.92
C ASP A 99 35.47 -18.50 -1.89
N ASP A 100 36.61 -18.02 -1.38
CA ASP A 100 37.63 -17.31 -2.18
C ASP A 100 38.75 -18.22 -2.69
N SER A 101 38.66 -19.51 -2.40
CA SER A 101 39.63 -20.55 -2.76
C SER A 101 41.00 -20.41 -2.09
N ASP A 102 41.16 -19.57 -1.07
CA ASP A 102 42.32 -19.57 -0.20
C ASP A 102 42.10 -20.55 0.96
N LEU A 103 43.05 -21.47 1.16
CA LEU A 103 42.97 -22.45 2.25
C LEU A 103 43.37 -21.85 3.61
N CYS A 104 43.92 -20.65 3.61
CA CYS A 104 44.38 -19.94 4.80
C CYS A 104 43.32 -19.00 5.39
N THR A 105 42.11 -19.00 4.84
CA THR A 105 40.98 -18.19 5.28
C THR A 105 39.82 -19.08 5.73
N ASP A 106 39.07 -18.58 6.70
CA ASP A 106 37.73 -19.04 7.06
C ASP A 106 36.72 -18.10 6.40
N ASP A 107 35.95 -18.65 5.45
CA ASP A 107 34.95 -17.90 4.69
C ASP A 107 33.59 -17.94 5.39
N SER A 108 32.96 -16.78 5.52
CA SER A 108 31.61 -16.66 6.07
C SER A 108 30.87 -15.51 5.43
N CYS A 109 29.59 -15.39 5.75
CA CYS A 109 28.76 -14.29 5.28
C CYS A 109 28.19 -13.53 6.46
N ASP A 110 28.48 -12.23 6.53
CA ASP A 110 27.92 -11.30 7.50
C ASP A 110 26.68 -10.61 6.87
N PRO A 111 25.48 -10.70 7.47
CA PRO A 111 24.27 -10.13 6.90
C PRO A 111 24.31 -8.62 6.63
N ALA A 112 25.19 -7.86 7.29
CA ALA A 112 25.30 -6.42 7.10
C ALA A 112 26.28 -6.02 5.99
N ILE A 113 27.33 -6.81 5.75
CA ILE A 113 28.42 -6.43 4.84
C ILE A 113 28.72 -7.45 3.73
N GLY A 114 28.14 -8.64 3.79
CA GLY A 114 28.29 -9.70 2.79
C GLY A 114 29.42 -10.67 3.12
N CYS A 115 30.06 -11.21 2.09
CA CYS A 115 31.14 -12.18 2.25
C CYS A 115 32.34 -11.60 3.00
N VAL A 116 32.82 -12.35 3.99
CA VAL A 116 34.00 -12.03 4.80
C VAL A 116 34.91 -13.25 4.91
N ASN A 117 36.21 -13.03 4.73
CA ASN A 117 37.23 -14.07 4.72
C ASN A 117 38.27 -13.68 5.76
N ALA A 118 38.50 -14.54 6.75
CA ALA A 118 39.38 -14.24 7.89
C ALA A 118 40.51 -15.26 8.01
N ASP A 119 41.76 -14.81 8.16
CA ASP A 119 42.93 -15.68 8.29
C ASP A 119 42.76 -16.74 9.41
N ASN A 120 43.14 -17.99 9.15
CA ASN A 120 42.99 -19.16 10.06
C ASN A 120 44.30 -19.69 10.68
#